data_AF-A0A926HW66-F1
#
_entry.id   AF-A0A926HW66-F1
#
_cell.length_a   1.000
_cell.length_b   1.000
_cell.length_c   1.000
_cell.angle_alpha   90.00
_cell.angle_beta   90.00
_cell.angle_gamma   90.00
#
_symmetry.space_group_name_H-M   'P 1'
#
loop_
_entity.id
_entity.type
_entity.pdbx_description
1 polymer ?
#
loop_
_entity_poly.entity_id
_entity_poly.type
_entity_poly.pdbx_seq_one_letter_code
_entity_poly.pdbx_strand_id
1 'polypeptide(L)'
;MKSLKLGFVIIICSIIGLGIGGFNLEPDSISEIDNRKLTTFPTIGEGDFTDSVENYVSDRIGFRTWAIDTFTWLNDKLFNEMVHPTYTYGKDGYVFFKLSDEEYDIEWLDGFVAFLLQLQTYCDERNIPFIFWLNPAKTTVYSNYLPDGYNFTGKFLRDLLQRLDEAGINYVNTTDVLMQKKESEQVFNVKYDAGHWNDLGAFYGTNAILDKISEFFPSVRSNTFDDFECLTSHVTSLSVSHFAIDEDVPVFLNTQSNSILSLADDYASLNLNANYTDYDVLINTAAQDEYPRVLFFQGSYVNGRRRFIESRIKEYDSIHNYENVLDFDYYFNIFQPDCVIFETAEYTLSASYFDYATMINCTFNPSLNQFDSYEEVQMNTDCIIGYEESGNIVNFSSENPWSSANYAYLQSGNLILDLKMDFEEYTLSASFDSTRFDSENAKLILLDEEAKEKRIYDVKWVSGS
;
A
#
# COMPACT_ATOMS: atom_id res chain seq x y z
N MET A 1 25.89 -55.43 -5.32
CA MET A 1 26.25 -54.14 -5.98
C MET A 1 25.36 -53.81 -7.18
N LYS A 2 25.18 -54.69 -8.20
CA LYS A 2 24.30 -54.39 -9.35
C LYS A 2 22.81 -54.25 -8.99
N SER A 3 22.30 -55.09 -8.09
CA SER A 3 20.93 -55.01 -7.57
C SER A 3 20.65 -53.73 -6.79
N LEU A 4 21.60 -53.28 -5.97
CA LEU A 4 21.56 -52.00 -5.24
C LEU A 4 21.56 -50.80 -6.20
N LYS A 5 22.40 -50.82 -7.25
CA LYS A 5 22.42 -49.77 -8.27
C LYS A 5 21.12 -49.71 -9.07
N LEU A 6 20.55 -50.85 -9.44
CA LEU A 6 19.27 -50.91 -10.14
C LEU A 6 18.11 -50.41 -9.25
N GLY A 7 18.08 -50.82 -7.98
CA GLY A 7 17.10 -50.32 -7.01
C GLY A 7 17.19 -48.81 -6.82
N PHE A 8 18.41 -48.26 -6.72
CA PHE A 8 18.62 -46.82 -6.62
C PHE A 8 18.13 -46.05 -7.85
N VAL A 9 18.40 -46.55 -9.06
CA VAL A 9 17.91 -45.94 -10.31
C VAL A 9 16.38 -45.96 -10.36
N ILE A 10 15.75 -47.08 -9.98
CA ILE A 10 14.29 -47.18 -9.94
C ILE A 10 13.72 -46.14 -8.97
N ILE A 11 14.31 -45.97 -7.78
CA ILE A 11 13.88 -44.97 -6.79
C ILE A 11 13.97 -43.55 -7.37
N ILE A 12 15.10 -43.18 -7.98
CA ILE A 12 15.25 -41.86 -8.61
C ILE A 12 14.22 -41.64 -9.71
N CYS A 13 14.07 -42.61 -10.62
CA CYS A 13 13.09 -42.52 -11.70
C CYS A 13 11.66 -42.42 -11.17
N SER A 14 11.34 -43.09 -10.07
CA SER A 14 10.04 -42.98 -9.40
C SER A 14 9.83 -41.60 -8.77
N ILE A 15 10.84 -41.03 -8.11
CA ILE A 15 10.76 -39.68 -7.53
C ILE A 15 10.55 -38.63 -8.64
N ILE A 16 11.32 -38.71 -9.72
CA ILE A 16 11.17 -37.83 -10.89
C ILE A 16 9.78 -38.01 -11.52
N GLY A 17 9.36 -39.27 -11.72
CA GLY A 17 8.05 -39.59 -12.30
C GLY A 17 6.88 -39.07 -11.45
N LEU A 18 7.00 -39.11 -10.12
CA LEU A 18 6.03 -38.53 -9.20
C LEU A 18 6.02 -36.99 -9.30
N GLY A 19 7.18 -36.35 -9.34
CA GLY A 19 7.27 -34.90 -9.52
C GLY A 19 6.64 -34.41 -10.82
N ILE A 20 6.85 -35.15 -11.93
CA ILE A 20 6.20 -34.86 -13.22
C ILE A 20 4.69 -35.15 -13.15
N GLY A 21 4.29 -36.26 -12.51
CA GLY A 21 2.88 -36.63 -12.39
C GLY A 21 2.04 -35.66 -11.54
N GLY A 22 2.67 -34.98 -10.57
CA GLY A 22 2.04 -33.97 -9.72
C GLY A 22 2.29 -32.53 -10.17
N PHE A 23 2.77 -32.32 -11.40
CA PHE A 23 3.14 -31.00 -11.91
C PHE A 23 1.94 -30.04 -11.93
N ASN A 24 2.12 -28.82 -11.43
CA ASN A 24 1.08 -27.81 -11.37
C ASN A 24 0.97 -27.04 -12.71
N LEU A 25 -0.10 -27.33 -13.46
CA LEU A 25 -0.43 -26.68 -14.73
C LEU A 25 -1.44 -25.53 -14.58
N GLU A 26 -1.90 -25.23 -13.37
CA GLU A 26 -2.89 -24.18 -13.15
C GLU A 26 -2.25 -22.80 -13.43
N PRO A 27 -2.88 -21.98 -14.28
CA PRO A 27 -2.47 -20.59 -14.48
C PRO A 27 -2.55 -19.82 -13.15
N ASP A 28 -1.64 -18.86 -12.98
CA ASP A 28 -1.68 -17.89 -11.88
C ASP A 28 -1.69 -18.46 -10.46
N SER A 29 -1.29 -19.72 -10.26
CA SER A 29 -1.15 -20.31 -8.92
C SER A 29 -0.20 -19.53 -8.03
N ILE A 30 -0.53 -19.45 -6.74
CA ILE A 30 0.29 -18.84 -5.69
C ILE A 30 1.01 -19.95 -4.91
N SER A 31 2.28 -19.72 -4.57
CA SER A 31 3.06 -20.66 -3.76
C SER A 31 2.60 -20.65 -2.30
N GLU A 32 2.40 -21.83 -1.73
CA GLU A 32 2.06 -21.96 -0.29
C GLU A 32 3.24 -21.69 0.67
N ILE A 33 4.47 -21.51 0.16
CA ILE A 33 5.71 -21.41 0.97
C ILE A 33 6.23 -19.97 1.09
N ASP A 34 6.04 -19.16 0.05
CA ASP A 34 6.55 -17.79 -0.01
C ASP A 34 5.50 -16.80 -0.51
N ASN A 35 4.24 -17.25 -0.66
CA ASN A 35 3.08 -16.46 -1.06
C ASN A 35 3.28 -15.61 -2.34
N ARG A 36 4.14 -16.06 -3.25
CA ARG A 36 4.37 -15.42 -4.55
C ARG A 36 3.67 -16.19 -5.67
N LYS A 37 3.36 -15.48 -6.76
CA LYS A 37 2.86 -16.09 -7.99
C LYS A 37 3.92 -17.03 -8.60
N LEU A 38 3.52 -18.23 -8.98
CA LEU A 38 4.41 -19.20 -9.64
C LEU A 38 4.74 -18.73 -11.05
N THR A 39 6.00 -18.91 -11.46
CA THR A 39 6.51 -18.52 -12.77
C THR A 39 5.60 -19.03 -13.90
N THR A 40 5.27 -18.17 -14.86
CA THR A 40 4.48 -18.53 -16.06
C THR A 40 5.39 -19.09 -17.15
N PHE A 41 4.82 -19.84 -18.11
CA PHE A 41 5.64 -20.44 -19.16
C PHE A 41 6.24 -19.33 -20.04
N PRO A 42 7.57 -19.33 -20.27
CA PRO A 42 8.23 -18.21 -20.92
C PRO A 42 7.84 -18.05 -22.40
N THR A 43 7.78 -16.81 -22.85
CA THR A 43 7.61 -16.48 -24.26
C THR A 43 8.94 -16.62 -25.00
N ILE A 44 8.90 -17.29 -26.17
CA ILE A 44 10.10 -17.50 -26.98
C ILE A 44 10.59 -16.15 -27.52
N GLY A 45 11.82 -15.76 -27.19
CA GLY A 45 12.47 -14.53 -27.67
C GLY A 45 12.67 -13.45 -26.60
N GLU A 46 12.17 -13.66 -25.38
CA GLU A 46 12.40 -12.77 -24.24
C GLU A 46 13.41 -13.36 -23.26
N GLY A 47 14.36 -12.54 -22.83
CA GLY A 47 15.33 -12.88 -21.77
C GLY A 47 16.17 -14.14 -22.04
N ASP A 48 16.66 -14.74 -20.95
CA ASP A 48 17.25 -16.08 -21.01
C ASP A 48 16.12 -17.13 -20.93
N PHE A 49 15.81 -17.69 -22.10
CA PHE A 49 14.79 -18.73 -22.23
C PHE A 49 15.10 -19.97 -21.40
N THR A 50 16.38 -20.31 -21.20
CA THR A 50 16.79 -21.51 -20.44
C THR A 50 16.48 -21.32 -18.96
N ASP A 51 16.94 -20.22 -18.38
CA ASP A 51 16.69 -19.89 -16.97
C ASP A 51 15.19 -19.75 -16.69
N SER A 52 14.46 -19.16 -17.63
CA SER A 52 13.00 -18.98 -17.49
C SER A 52 12.25 -20.32 -17.51
N VAL A 53 12.67 -21.28 -18.35
CA VAL A 53 12.12 -22.64 -18.35
C VAL A 53 12.51 -23.39 -17.07
N GLU A 54 13.75 -23.22 -16.58
CA GLU A 54 14.19 -23.82 -15.33
C GLU A 54 13.36 -23.31 -14.13
N ASN A 55 13.16 -21.99 -14.04
CA ASN A 55 12.31 -21.38 -13.01
C ASN A 55 10.86 -21.88 -13.11
N TYR A 56 10.30 -21.98 -14.32
CA TYR A 56 8.97 -22.54 -14.54
C TYR A 56 8.85 -23.99 -14.04
N VAL A 57 9.81 -24.84 -14.40
CA VAL A 57 9.81 -26.25 -13.97
C VAL A 57 10.02 -26.36 -12.46
N SER A 58 10.94 -25.59 -11.89
CA SER A 58 11.27 -25.56 -10.46
C SER A 58 10.08 -25.14 -9.61
N ASP A 59 9.34 -24.12 -10.05
CA ASP A 59 8.17 -23.60 -9.34
C ASP A 59 6.98 -24.55 -9.34
N ARG A 60 6.83 -25.33 -10.42
CA ARG A 60 5.62 -26.10 -10.70
C ARG A 60 5.78 -27.61 -10.55
N ILE A 61 6.97 -28.11 -10.23
CA ILE A 61 7.17 -29.54 -10.00
C ILE A 61 6.29 -30.04 -8.84
N GLY A 62 5.66 -31.20 -9.04
CA GLY A 62 4.81 -31.80 -8.03
C GLY A 62 5.57 -32.15 -6.76
N PHE A 63 4.88 -32.09 -5.62
CA PHE A 63 5.43 -32.35 -4.28
C PHE A 63 6.53 -31.38 -3.83
N ARG A 64 6.76 -30.27 -4.55
CA ARG A 64 7.71 -29.21 -4.15
C ARG A 64 7.48 -28.75 -2.71
N THR A 65 6.24 -28.42 -2.36
CA THR A 65 5.87 -27.95 -1.01
C THR A 65 6.28 -28.96 0.06
N TRP A 66 5.84 -30.21 -0.09
CA TRP A 66 6.20 -31.29 0.82
C TRP A 66 7.72 -31.50 0.94
N ALA A 67 8.45 -31.41 -0.16
CA ALA A 67 9.91 -31.60 -0.16
C ALA A 67 10.61 -30.46 0.59
N ILE A 68 10.21 -29.21 0.37
CA ILE A 68 10.75 -28.03 1.05
C ILE A 68 10.38 -28.08 2.54
N ASP A 69 9.14 -28.39 2.90
CA ASP A 69 8.71 -28.51 4.30
C ASP A 69 9.49 -29.60 5.03
N THR A 70 9.64 -30.77 4.41
CA THR A 70 10.40 -31.90 4.98
C THR A 70 11.87 -31.54 5.14
N PHE A 71 12.46 -30.89 4.14
CA PHE A 71 13.84 -30.43 4.20
C PHE A 71 14.04 -29.39 5.31
N THR A 72 13.14 -28.41 5.40
CA THR A 72 13.18 -27.36 6.42
C THR A 72 13.02 -27.97 7.82
N TRP A 73 12.06 -28.88 8.00
CA TRP A 73 11.86 -29.61 9.26
C TRP A 73 13.05 -30.48 9.66
N LEU A 74 13.67 -31.19 8.71
CA LEU A 74 14.86 -31.99 8.99
C LEU A 74 16.04 -31.12 9.42
N ASN A 75 16.26 -29.97 8.76
CA ASN A 75 17.33 -29.05 9.14
C ASN A 75 17.07 -28.42 10.51
N ASP A 76 15.83 -28.05 10.81
CA ASP A 76 15.44 -27.59 12.14
C ASP A 76 15.74 -28.66 13.20
N LYS A 77 15.27 -29.90 13.01
CA LYS A 77 15.43 -30.96 14.03
C LYS A 77 16.85 -31.49 14.17
N LEU A 78 17.63 -31.52 13.11
CA LEU A 78 18.99 -32.09 13.12
C LEU A 78 20.06 -31.05 13.41
N PHE A 79 19.88 -29.81 12.95
CA PHE A 79 20.90 -28.76 12.97
C PHE A 79 20.45 -27.46 13.65
N ASN A 80 19.19 -27.35 14.07
CA ASN A 80 18.61 -26.12 14.62
C ASN A 80 18.74 -24.94 13.63
N GLU A 81 18.51 -25.23 12.34
CA GLU A 81 18.66 -24.29 11.24
C GLU A 81 17.35 -24.12 10.46
N MET A 82 16.88 -22.88 10.35
CA MET A 82 15.74 -22.52 9.51
C MET A 82 16.21 -22.22 8.09
N VAL A 83 16.20 -23.24 7.23
CA VAL A 83 16.48 -23.07 5.81
C VAL A 83 15.19 -22.69 5.07
N HIS A 84 14.81 -21.41 5.15
CA HIS A 84 13.59 -20.87 4.55
C HIS A 84 13.91 -19.65 3.66
N PRO A 85 13.20 -19.45 2.52
CA PRO A 85 13.39 -18.26 1.69
C PRO A 85 12.99 -16.97 2.41
N THR A 86 11.90 -16.99 3.16
CA THR A 86 11.29 -15.80 3.79
C THR A 86 11.77 -15.52 5.21
N TYR A 87 12.30 -16.52 5.92
CA TYR A 87 12.48 -16.44 7.38
C TYR A 87 13.89 -16.83 7.81
N THR A 88 14.30 -16.29 8.96
CA THR A 88 15.51 -16.71 9.66
C THR A 88 15.27 -16.76 11.16
N TYR A 89 16.02 -17.63 11.85
CA TYR A 89 16.07 -17.60 13.30
C TYR A 89 16.85 -16.39 13.82
N GLY A 90 16.33 -15.84 14.91
CA GLY A 90 17.05 -15.01 15.86
C GLY A 90 17.33 -15.77 17.16
N LYS A 91 17.79 -15.04 18.16
CA LYS A 91 18.02 -15.53 19.53
C LYS A 91 16.69 -15.70 20.28
N ASP A 92 16.74 -16.49 21.35
CA ASP A 92 15.61 -16.72 22.25
C ASP A 92 14.31 -17.15 21.56
N GLY A 93 14.43 -17.87 20.45
CA GLY A 93 13.31 -18.41 19.69
C GLY A 93 12.61 -17.41 18.77
N TYR A 94 13.11 -16.18 18.64
CA TYR A 94 12.58 -15.20 17.70
C TYR A 94 12.74 -15.68 16.24
N VAL A 95 11.76 -15.34 15.42
CA VAL A 95 11.83 -15.49 13.96
C VAL A 95 11.73 -14.10 13.33
N PHE A 96 12.61 -13.81 12.38
CA PHE A 96 12.61 -12.59 11.60
C PHE A 96 12.37 -12.92 10.13
N PHE A 97 11.98 -11.92 9.34
CA PHE A 97 12.18 -12.02 7.90
C PHE A 97 13.64 -12.28 7.56
N LYS A 98 13.85 -12.84 6.37
CA LYS A 98 15.18 -13.12 5.85
C LYS A 98 16.01 -11.84 5.90
N LEU A 99 17.09 -11.90 6.67
CA LEU A 99 17.96 -10.75 6.85
C LEU A 99 18.80 -10.54 5.60
N SER A 100 18.91 -9.29 5.18
CA SER A 100 19.78 -8.81 4.11
C SER A 100 20.76 -7.77 4.67
N ASP A 101 21.75 -7.43 3.85
CA ASP A 101 22.61 -6.28 4.12
C ASP A 101 21.77 -4.99 4.14
N GLU A 102 22.16 -4.03 4.97
CA GLU A 102 21.48 -2.71 5.10
C GLU A 102 21.87 -1.73 3.97
N GLU A 103 22.22 -2.23 2.80
CA GLU A 103 22.50 -1.38 1.64
C GLU A 103 21.19 -0.81 1.09
N TYR A 104 21.16 0.49 0.84
CA TYR A 104 20.02 1.18 0.26
C TYR A 104 20.50 2.24 -0.73
N ASP A 105 19.61 2.55 -1.68
CA ASP A 105 19.85 3.55 -2.69
C ASP A 105 19.55 4.95 -2.14
N ILE A 106 20.60 5.78 -2.05
CA ILE A 106 20.50 7.16 -1.55
C ILE A 106 19.74 8.04 -2.56
N GLU A 107 19.94 7.81 -3.86
CA GLU A 107 19.26 8.58 -4.90
C GLU A 107 17.76 8.29 -4.88
N TRP A 108 17.39 7.02 -4.73
CA TRP A 108 15.99 6.64 -4.52
C TRP A 108 15.40 7.28 -3.27
N LEU A 109 16.13 7.27 -2.15
CA LEU A 109 15.68 7.87 -0.89
C LEU A 109 15.46 9.39 -1.02
N ASP A 110 16.37 10.10 -1.67
CA ASP A 110 16.24 11.54 -1.93
C ASP A 110 15.00 11.83 -2.81
N GLY A 111 14.78 11.01 -3.85
CA GLY A 111 13.58 11.08 -4.69
C GLY A 111 12.29 10.80 -3.94
N PHE A 112 12.29 9.82 -3.02
CA PHE A 112 11.13 9.49 -2.19
C PHE A 112 10.75 10.64 -1.25
N VAL A 113 11.73 11.27 -0.60
CA VAL A 113 11.46 12.43 0.26
C VAL A 113 10.97 13.63 -0.57
N ALA A 114 11.52 13.85 -1.76
CA ALA A 114 11.02 14.88 -2.68
C ALA A 114 9.57 14.60 -3.10
N PHE A 115 9.20 13.35 -3.35
CA PHE A 115 7.83 12.94 -3.65
C PHE A 115 6.88 13.19 -2.47
N LEU A 116 7.28 12.84 -1.24
CA LEU A 116 6.50 13.17 -0.03
C LEU A 116 6.25 14.69 0.10
N LEU A 117 7.26 15.51 -0.19
CA LEU A 117 7.12 16.96 -0.17
C LEU A 117 6.14 17.46 -1.24
N GLN A 118 6.11 16.84 -2.42
CA GLN A 118 5.12 17.15 -3.47
C GLN A 118 3.70 16.81 -3.02
N LEU A 119 3.49 15.63 -2.42
CA LEU A 119 2.19 15.24 -1.87
C LEU A 119 1.72 16.20 -0.77
N GLN A 120 2.62 16.54 0.16
CA GLN A 120 2.33 17.51 1.22
C GLN A 120 1.98 18.88 0.65
N THR A 121 2.76 19.38 -0.31
CA THR A 121 2.50 20.68 -0.97
C THR A 121 1.14 20.67 -1.66
N TYR A 122 0.82 19.62 -2.41
CA TYR A 122 -0.47 19.47 -3.08
C TYR A 122 -1.65 19.56 -2.10
N CYS A 123 -1.54 18.92 -0.93
CA CYS A 123 -2.56 18.94 0.12
C CYS A 123 -2.62 20.29 0.86
N ASP A 124 -1.47 20.87 1.22
CA ASP A 124 -1.35 22.16 1.90
C ASP A 124 -2.00 23.29 1.08
N GLU A 125 -1.78 23.31 -0.24
CA GLU A 125 -2.40 24.26 -1.17
C GLU A 125 -3.93 24.14 -1.24
N ARG A 126 -4.49 23.01 -0.80
CA ARG A 126 -5.93 22.72 -0.70
C ARG A 126 -6.43 22.79 0.74
N ASN A 127 -5.58 23.20 1.70
CA ASN A 127 -5.86 23.24 3.14
C ASN A 127 -6.28 21.89 3.72
N ILE A 128 -5.73 20.80 3.19
CA ILE A 128 -5.96 19.43 3.68
C ILE A 128 -4.67 18.94 4.34
N PRO A 129 -4.70 18.47 5.60
CA PRO A 129 -3.52 17.92 6.26
C PRO A 129 -3.07 16.62 5.57
N PHE A 130 -1.79 16.59 5.20
CA PHE A 130 -1.07 15.39 4.81
C PHE A 130 -0.20 14.90 5.96
N ILE A 131 -0.22 13.59 6.25
CA ILE A 131 0.62 12.97 7.28
C ILE A 131 1.33 11.74 6.69
N PHE A 132 2.65 11.72 6.73
CA PHE A 132 3.42 10.49 6.45
C PHE A 132 3.55 9.65 7.72
N TRP A 133 3.09 8.40 7.69
CA TRP A 133 3.10 7.51 8.86
C TRP A 133 4.13 6.39 8.66
N LEU A 134 5.25 6.47 9.38
CA LEU A 134 6.36 5.53 9.29
C LEU A 134 6.35 4.55 10.47
N ASN A 135 6.37 3.26 10.16
CA ASN A 135 6.38 2.18 11.15
C ASN A 135 7.68 1.37 11.09
N PRO A 136 8.32 1.06 12.24
CA PRO A 136 9.58 0.34 12.28
C PRO A 136 9.42 -1.12 11.89
N ALA A 137 10.47 -1.72 11.35
CA ALA A 137 10.54 -3.16 11.18
C ALA A 137 10.74 -3.87 12.53
N LYS A 138 10.38 -5.16 12.59
CA LYS A 138 10.68 -6.02 13.75
C LYS A 138 12.17 -6.06 14.08
N THR A 139 13.03 -6.02 13.05
CA THR A 139 14.50 -5.98 13.18
C THR A 139 14.97 -4.74 13.94
N THR A 140 14.33 -3.59 13.72
CA THR A 140 14.59 -2.33 14.43
C THR A 140 14.16 -2.42 15.89
N VAL A 141 12.93 -2.88 16.15
CA VAL A 141 12.38 -2.93 17.52
C VAL A 141 13.06 -4.01 18.36
N TYR A 142 13.30 -5.19 17.81
CA TYR A 142 13.84 -6.37 18.51
C TYR A 142 15.28 -6.70 18.09
N SER A 143 16.10 -5.69 17.75
CA SER A 143 17.49 -5.87 17.29
C SER A 143 18.38 -6.69 18.23
N ASN A 144 18.13 -6.62 19.55
CA ASN A 144 18.84 -7.43 20.54
C ASN A 144 18.64 -8.95 20.38
N TYR A 145 17.62 -9.38 19.64
CA TYR A 145 17.31 -10.78 19.36
C TYR A 145 17.77 -11.23 17.97
N LEU A 146 18.47 -10.38 17.21
CA LEU A 146 19.06 -10.78 15.93
C LEU A 146 20.14 -11.85 16.13
N PRO A 147 20.35 -12.76 15.15
CA PRO A 147 21.31 -13.83 15.26
C PRO A 147 22.75 -13.31 15.36
N ASP A 148 23.62 -14.09 16.00
CA ASP A 148 25.03 -13.75 16.12
C ASP A 148 25.68 -13.62 14.73
N GLY A 149 26.52 -12.60 14.57
CA GLY A 149 27.20 -12.29 13.31
C GLY A 149 26.43 -11.35 12.39
N TYR A 150 25.15 -11.07 12.64
CA TYR A 150 24.42 -10.00 11.95
C TYR A 150 24.68 -8.65 12.63
N ASN A 151 25.10 -7.64 11.86
CA ASN A 151 25.42 -6.32 12.35
C ASN A 151 24.37 -5.30 11.90
N PHE A 152 23.29 -5.17 12.66
CA PHE A 152 22.26 -4.17 12.43
C PHE A 152 22.76 -2.79 12.88
N THR A 153 22.81 -1.83 11.95
CA THR A 153 23.23 -0.47 12.24
C THR A 153 22.07 0.51 12.23
N GLY A 154 20.92 0.19 11.61
CA GLY A 154 19.76 1.09 11.49
C GLY A 154 20.09 2.39 10.75
N LYS A 155 21.07 2.36 9.83
CA LYS A 155 21.54 3.56 9.11
C LYS A 155 20.45 4.12 8.19
N PHE A 156 19.76 3.26 7.45
CA PHE A 156 18.66 3.66 6.57
C PHE A 156 17.63 4.53 7.31
N LEU A 157 17.07 4.02 8.41
CA LEU A 157 16.06 4.73 9.20
C LEU A 157 16.57 6.08 9.72
N ARG A 158 17.81 6.16 10.21
CA ARG A 158 18.40 7.44 10.66
C ARG A 158 18.50 8.46 9.53
N ASP A 159 19.01 8.03 8.37
CA ASP A 159 19.19 8.93 7.22
C ASP A 159 17.83 9.38 6.65
N LEU A 160 16.83 8.50 6.63
CA LEU A 160 15.45 8.84 6.28
C LEU A 160 14.87 9.89 7.24
N LEU A 161 14.91 9.64 8.55
CA LEU A 161 14.37 10.59 9.54
C LEU A 161 15.04 11.96 9.45
N GLN A 162 16.37 12.00 9.28
CA GLN A 162 17.07 13.26 9.07
C GLN A 162 16.56 14.01 7.84
N ARG A 163 16.32 13.32 6.71
CA ARG A 163 15.80 13.94 5.48
C ARG A 163 14.37 14.41 5.63
N LEU A 164 13.52 13.65 6.32
CA LEU A 164 12.14 14.05 6.61
C LEU A 164 12.12 15.33 7.45
N ASP A 165 12.98 15.43 8.48
CA ASP A 165 13.13 16.63 9.30
C ASP A 165 13.65 17.83 8.49
N GLU A 166 14.69 17.62 7.66
CA GLU A 166 15.28 18.66 6.80
C GLU A 166 14.29 19.18 5.75
N ALA A 167 13.45 18.31 5.18
CA ALA A 167 12.43 18.66 4.21
C ALA A 167 11.15 19.24 4.85
N GLY A 168 11.01 19.17 6.18
CA GLY A 168 9.81 19.64 6.88
C GLY A 168 8.57 18.81 6.60
N ILE A 169 8.74 17.50 6.38
CA ILE A 169 7.62 16.58 6.20
C ILE A 169 6.84 16.46 7.52
N ASN A 170 5.52 16.55 7.45
CA ASN A 170 4.63 16.27 8.56
C ASN A 170 4.50 14.75 8.71
N TYR A 171 5.32 14.15 9.56
CA TYR A 171 5.32 12.70 9.74
C TYR A 171 5.11 12.25 11.19
N VAL A 172 4.67 10.99 11.34
CA VAL A 172 4.62 10.24 12.59
C VAL A 172 5.53 9.04 12.46
N ASN A 173 6.53 8.93 13.34
CA ASN A 173 7.37 7.75 13.46
C ASN A 173 7.02 6.97 14.73
N THR A 174 6.60 5.72 14.60
CA THR A 174 6.19 4.89 15.75
C THR A 174 7.33 4.13 16.42
N THR A 175 8.58 4.29 15.94
CA THR A 175 9.77 3.61 16.47
C THR A 175 9.93 3.79 17.97
N ASP A 176 9.94 5.03 18.46
CA ASP A 176 10.18 5.31 19.88
C ASP A 176 9.06 4.78 20.78
N VAL A 177 7.81 4.89 20.33
CA VAL A 177 6.64 4.37 21.03
C VAL A 177 6.76 2.85 21.20
N LEU A 178 7.08 2.12 20.13
CA LEU A 178 7.20 0.67 20.16
C LEU A 178 8.46 0.21 20.91
N MET A 179 9.56 0.96 20.82
CA MET A 179 10.79 0.72 21.59
C MET A 179 10.59 0.95 23.09
N GLN A 180 9.74 1.89 23.49
CA GLN A 180 9.37 2.07 24.88
C GLN A 180 8.46 0.93 25.35
N LYS A 181 7.48 0.54 24.52
CA LYS A 181 6.48 -0.47 24.87
C LYS A 181 7.03 -1.89 24.96
N LYS A 182 8.02 -2.24 24.12
CA LYS A 182 8.65 -3.57 24.16
C LYS A 182 9.31 -3.93 25.49
N GLU A 183 9.64 -2.94 26.34
CA GLU A 183 10.31 -3.16 27.63
C GLU A 183 9.39 -3.82 28.66
N SER A 184 8.06 -3.71 28.48
CA SER A 184 7.06 -4.30 29.38
C SER A 184 6.03 -5.17 28.68
N GLU A 185 5.89 -5.06 27.37
CA GLU A 185 4.82 -5.67 26.57
C GLU A 185 5.38 -6.27 25.27
N GLN A 186 4.70 -7.27 24.70
CA GLN A 186 5.14 -7.89 23.44
C GLN A 186 4.39 -7.23 22.27
N VAL A 187 5.04 -6.32 21.53
CA VAL A 187 4.41 -5.53 20.44
C VAL A 187 4.60 -6.11 19.03
N PHE A 188 5.51 -7.07 18.89
CA PHE A 188 5.60 -7.97 17.72
C PHE A 188 5.60 -9.40 18.27
N ASN A 189 5.00 -10.37 17.59
CA ASN A 189 5.08 -11.75 18.06
C ASN A 189 6.54 -12.25 18.05
N VAL A 190 6.86 -13.26 18.84
CA VAL A 190 8.19 -13.89 18.86
C VAL A 190 8.41 -14.62 17.53
N LYS A 191 7.44 -15.43 17.07
CA LYS A 191 7.57 -16.26 15.86
C LYS A 191 6.54 -15.93 14.78
N TYR A 192 5.26 -15.98 15.14
CA TYR A 192 4.14 -15.80 14.21
C TYR A 192 4.25 -14.45 13.50
N ASP A 193 3.87 -14.39 12.22
CA ASP A 193 3.85 -13.12 11.48
C ASP A 193 5.16 -12.32 11.61
N ALA A 194 6.29 -12.94 11.27
CA ALA A 194 7.64 -12.45 11.58
C ALA A 194 7.98 -11.05 11.01
N GLY A 195 7.15 -10.52 10.12
CA GLY A 195 7.32 -9.24 9.45
C GLY A 195 6.52 -8.08 10.01
N HIS A 196 5.42 -8.33 10.74
CA HIS A 196 4.46 -7.31 11.15
C HIS A 196 4.36 -7.21 12.67
N TRP A 197 3.89 -6.06 13.15
CA TRP A 197 3.47 -5.93 14.54
C TRP A 197 2.33 -6.89 14.86
N ASN A 198 2.12 -7.18 16.14
CA ASN A 198 0.89 -7.83 16.57
C ASN A 198 -0.18 -6.80 16.89
N ASP A 199 -1.36 -7.23 17.33
CA ASP A 199 -2.47 -6.32 17.61
C ASP A 199 -2.17 -5.29 18.69
N LEU A 200 -1.28 -5.61 19.63
CA LEU A 200 -0.85 -4.66 20.66
C LEU A 200 0.10 -3.60 20.09
N GLY A 201 1.03 -4.00 19.21
CA GLY A 201 1.88 -3.05 18.48
C GLY A 201 1.07 -2.16 17.54
N ALA A 202 0.11 -2.73 16.81
CA ALA A 202 -0.83 -1.98 15.97
C ALA A 202 -1.65 -0.99 16.79
N PHE A 203 -2.19 -1.40 17.95
CA PHE A 203 -2.91 -0.50 18.86
C PHE A 203 -2.07 0.74 19.24
N TYR A 204 -0.81 0.54 19.64
CA TYR A 204 0.07 1.65 20.01
C TYR A 204 0.51 2.50 18.82
N GLY A 205 0.83 1.87 17.69
CA GLY A 205 1.18 2.58 16.45
C GLY A 205 0.00 3.42 15.94
N THR A 206 -1.21 2.85 15.94
CA THR A 206 -2.43 3.57 15.56
C THR A 206 -2.74 4.72 16.52
N ASN A 207 -2.54 4.56 17.82
CA ASN A 207 -2.74 5.68 18.74
C ASN A 207 -1.81 6.87 18.45
N ALA A 208 -0.57 6.62 18.04
CA ALA A 208 0.34 7.71 17.65
C ALA A 208 -0.18 8.51 16.45
N ILE A 209 -0.76 7.84 15.43
CA ILE A 209 -1.36 8.56 14.30
C ILE A 209 -2.69 9.21 14.67
N LEU A 210 -3.53 8.60 15.52
CA LEU A 210 -4.77 9.23 16.01
C LEU A 210 -4.50 10.49 16.83
N ASP A 211 -3.47 10.48 17.67
CA ASP A 211 -3.02 11.68 18.40
C ASP A 211 -2.59 12.77 17.42
N LYS A 212 -1.89 12.42 16.34
CA LYS A 212 -1.52 13.37 15.30
C LYS A 212 -2.73 13.94 14.55
N ILE A 213 -3.69 13.10 14.17
CA ILE A 213 -4.95 13.53 13.55
C ILE A 213 -5.70 14.50 14.47
N SER A 214 -5.67 14.27 15.79
CA SER A 214 -6.34 15.12 16.78
C SER A 214 -5.82 16.56 16.84
N GLU A 215 -4.60 16.82 16.35
CA GLU A 215 -4.06 18.18 16.20
C GLU A 215 -4.87 19.02 15.21
N PHE A 216 -5.46 18.37 14.20
CA PHE A 216 -6.29 18.98 13.16
C PHE A 216 -7.79 18.79 13.43
N PHE A 217 -8.16 17.65 14.03
CA PHE A 217 -9.54 17.27 14.31
C PHE A 217 -9.71 16.92 15.80
N PRO A 218 -9.92 17.91 16.69
CA PRO A 218 -9.89 17.70 18.15
C PRO A 218 -10.94 16.72 18.71
N SER A 219 -11.96 16.37 17.92
CA SER A 219 -12.96 15.35 18.28
C SER A 219 -12.41 13.92 18.16
N VAL A 220 -11.36 13.71 17.36
CA VAL A 220 -10.65 12.44 17.25
C VAL A 220 -9.81 12.23 18.51
N ARG A 221 -9.82 11.01 19.05
CA ARG A 221 -9.03 10.61 20.22
C ARG A 221 -8.28 9.32 19.98
N SER A 222 -7.19 9.13 20.72
CA SER A 222 -6.55 7.83 20.89
C SER A 222 -7.52 6.76 21.42
N ASN A 223 -7.22 5.51 21.07
CA ASN A 223 -7.93 4.36 21.60
C ASN A 223 -7.53 4.03 23.03
N THR A 224 -8.44 3.34 23.70
CA THR A 224 -8.28 2.71 25.01
C THR A 224 -8.60 1.22 24.90
N PHE A 225 -8.14 0.40 25.85
CA PHE A 225 -8.47 -1.03 25.83
C PHE A 225 -9.98 -1.31 25.92
N ASP A 226 -10.76 -0.43 26.54
CA ASP A 226 -12.22 -0.55 26.65
C ASP A 226 -12.93 -0.44 25.29
N ASP A 227 -12.23 0.05 24.27
CA ASP A 227 -12.75 0.12 22.90
C ASP A 227 -12.70 -1.25 22.19
N PHE A 228 -12.01 -2.24 22.78
CA PHE A 228 -11.77 -3.56 22.19
C PHE A 228 -12.11 -4.70 23.14
N GLU A 229 -12.63 -5.79 22.58
CA GLU A 229 -12.56 -7.09 23.23
C GLU A 229 -11.15 -7.67 23.02
N CYS A 230 -10.36 -7.69 24.09
CA CYS A 230 -8.97 -8.15 24.05
C CYS A 230 -8.90 -9.66 24.36
N LEU A 231 -8.51 -10.45 23.37
CA LEU A 231 -8.45 -11.91 23.39
C LEU A 231 -7.02 -12.40 23.11
N THR A 232 -6.87 -13.73 23.17
CA THR A 232 -5.65 -14.43 22.80
C THR A 232 -6.02 -15.56 21.84
N SER A 233 -5.23 -15.72 20.77
CA SER A 233 -5.36 -16.81 19.81
C SER A 233 -4.11 -17.67 19.83
N HIS A 234 -4.28 -18.98 19.83
CA HIS A 234 -3.19 -19.94 19.77
C HIS A 234 -2.87 -20.27 18.31
N VAL A 235 -1.64 -20.02 17.87
CA VAL A 235 -1.17 -20.25 16.50
C VAL A 235 -0.08 -21.31 16.48
N THR A 236 -0.20 -22.24 15.52
CA THR A 236 0.66 -23.43 15.44
C THR A 236 1.55 -23.47 14.19
N SER A 237 1.48 -22.45 13.33
CA SER A 237 2.34 -22.33 12.15
C SER A 237 2.66 -20.87 11.81
N LEU A 238 3.81 -20.63 11.17
CA LEU A 238 4.12 -19.34 10.54
C LEU A 238 3.14 -19.05 9.39
N SER A 239 2.86 -17.76 9.16
CA SER A 239 1.76 -17.29 8.30
C SER A 239 1.85 -17.75 6.83
N VAL A 240 3.05 -17.94 6.28
CA VAL A 240 3.22 -18.31 4.87
C VAL A 240 4.13 -19.52 4.63
N SER A 241 4.42 -20.37 5.62
CA SER A 241 5.43 -21.44 5.42
C SER A 241 5.13 -22.83 5.98
N HIS A 242 3.90 -23.11 6.44
CA HIS A 242 3.53 -24.35 7.17
C HIS A 242 4.47 -24.71 8.35
N PHE A 243 5.42 -23.82 8.68
CA PHE A 243 6.50 -24.09 9.61
C PHE A 243 5.92 -24.11 11.01
N ALA A 244 6.01 -25.25 11.69
CA ALA A 244 5.38 -25.46 12.97
C ALA A 244 5.96 -24.51 14.04
N ILE A 245 5.06 -23.81 14.71
CA ILE A 245 5.34 -22.98 15.88
C ILE A 245 4.35 -23.35 16.99
N ASP A 246 4.50 -22.70 18.13
CA ASP A 246 3.65 -22.88 19.30
C ASP A 246 3.67 -21.53 20.03
N GLU A 247 2.67 -20.69 19.76
CA GLU A 247 2.64 -19.31 20.25
C GLU A 247 1.21 -18.81 20.47
N ASP A 248 1.03 -18.05 21.54
CA ASP A 248 -0.21 -17.33 21.83
C ASP A 248 -0.02 -15.86 21.41
N VAL A 249 -0.94 -15.34 20.58
CA VAL A 249 -0.87 -13.97 20.04
C VAL A 249 -2.09 -13.14 20.46
N PRO A 250 -1.93 -11.83 20.72
CA PRO A 250 -3.05 -10.97 21.07
C PRO A 250 -3.99 -10.78 19.87
N VAL A 251 -5.30 -10.77 20.13
CA VAL A 251 -6.34 -10.49 19.14
C VAL A 251 -7.31 -9.47 19.72
N PHE A 252 -7.43 -8.31 19.10
CA PHE A 252 -8.27 -7.22 19.58
C PHE A 252 -9.45 -7.10 18.63
N LEU A 253 -10.68 -7.19 19.13
CA LEU A 253 -11.89 -7.04 18.31
C LEU A 253 -12.55 -5.70 18.61
N ASN A 254 -12.83 -4.91 17.57
CA ASN A 254 -13.50 -3.61 17.72
C ASN A 254 -14.93 -3.81 18.23
N THR A 255 -15.23 -3.25 19.41
CA THR A 255 -16.56 -3.36 20.04
C THR A 255 -17.65 -2.60 19.29
N GLN A 256 -17.26 -1.69 18.39
CA GLN A 256 -18.14 -0.87 17.57
C GLN A 256 -18.21 -1.32 16.11
N SER A 257 -17.75 -2.54 15.79
CA SER A 257 -17.73 -3.06 14.41
C SER A 257 -19.10 -3.06 13.73
N ASN A 258 -20.20 -3.22 14.48
CA ASN A 258 -21.57 -3.16 13.96
C ASN A 258 -21.98 -1.76 13.46
N SER A 259 -21.24 -0.71 13.80
CA SER A 259 -21.47 0.67 13.31
C SER A 259 -20.67 0.98 12.04
N ILE A 260 -19.87 0.04 11.55
CA ILE A 260 -19.03 0.22 10.37
C ILE A 260 -19.73 -0.41 9.15
N LEU A 261 -20.08 0.42 8.18
CA LEU A 261 -20.67 0.03 6.91
C LEU A 261 -19.60 0.02 5.83
N SER A 262 -19.50 -1.06 5.05
CA SER A 262 -18.63 -1.09 3.85
C SER A 262 -19.42 -0.69 2.61
N LEU A 263 -18.83 0.17 1.79
CA LEU A 263 -19.29 0.57 0.46
C LEU A 263 -18.39 0.03 -0.66
N ALA A 264 -17.52 -0.96 -0.37
CA ALA A 264 -16.52 -1.43 -1.33
C ALA A 264 -17.11 -1.81 -2.71
N ASP A 265 -18.28 -2.46 -2.74
CA ASP A 265 -18.95 -2.86 -3.99
C ASP A 265 -19.28 -1.66 -4.90
N ASP A 266 -19.58 -0.49 -4.32
CA ASP A 266 -19.89 0.72 -5.08
C ASP A 266 -18.63 1.35 -5.72
N TYR A 267 -17.43 0.91 -5.32
CA TYR A 267 -16.13 1.38 -5.77
C TYR A 267 -15.30 0.26 -6.42
N ALA A 268 -15.93 -0.85 -6.81
CA ALA A 268 -15.25 -2.00 -7.41
C ALA A 268 -14.53 -1.70 -8.75
N SER A 269 -14.80 -0.55 -9.34
CA SER A 269 -14.21 -0.05 -10.59
C SER A 269 -13.01 0.88 -10.39
N LEU A 270 -12.51 1.05 -9.16
CA LEU A 270 -11.28 1.81 -8.89
C LEU A 270 -10.13 1.30 -9.77
N ASN A 271 -9.38 2.23 -10.34
CA ASN A 271 -8.18 1.95 -11.10
C ASN A 271 -7.02 1.64 -10.16
N LEU A 272 -6.89 0.38 -9.77
CA LEU A 272 -5.85 -0.11 -8.86
C LEU A 272 -4.72 -0.75 -9.65
N ASN A 273 -3.49 -0.66 -9.11
CA ASN A 273 -2.36 -1.42 -9.61
C ASN A 273 -2.70 -2.92 -9.60
N ALA A 274 -2.40 -3.60 -10.71
CA ALA A 274 -2.80 -5.00 -10.92
C ALA A 274 -2.25 -5.99 -9.87
N ASN A 275 -1.16 -5.64 -9.17
CA ASN A 275 -0.59 -6.48 -8.11
C ASN A 275 -1.05 -6.07 -6.70
N TYR A 276 -1.64 -4.89 -6.55
CA TYR A 276 -1.95 -4.26 -5.26
C TYR A 276 -3.37 -3.70 -5.28
N THR A 277 -4.34 -4.60 -5.24
CA THR A 277 -5.77 -4.32 -5.43
C THR A 277 -6.56 -4.22 -4.13
N ASP A 278 -5.91 -4.25 -2.97
CA ASP A 278 -6.61 -4.14 -1.69
C ASP A 278 -7.10 -2.70 -1.47
N TYR A 279 -8.36 -2.56 -1.10
CA TYR A 279 -8.97 -1.29 -0.72
C TYR A 279 -10.12 -1.51 0.27
N ASP A 280 -10.47 -0.46 1.00
CA ASP A 280 -11.68 -0.40 1.83
C ASP A 280 -12.32 0.99 1.65
N VAL A 281 -13.65 1.06 1.58
CA VAL A 281 -14.42 2.31 1.67
C VAL A 281 -15.44 2.12 2.77
N LEU A 282 -15.23 2.73 3.93
CA LEU A 282 -16.00 2.43 5.14
C LEU A 282 -16.59 3.68 5.76
N ILE A 283 -17.87 3.60 6.11
CA ILE A 283 -18.59 4.64 6.82
C ILE A 283 -18.81 4.24 8.27
N ASN A 284 -18.37 5.09 9.19
CA ASN A 284 -18.72 4.98 10.60
C ASN A 284 -20.07 5.66 10.83
N THR A 285 -21.14 4.86 10.85
CA THR A 285 -22.52 5.34 11.03
C THR A 285 -22.80 5.95 12.41
N ALA A 286 -21.88 5.76 13.37
CA ALA A 286 -21.93 6.36 14.70
C ALA A 286 -20.98 7.56 14.87
N ALA A 287 -20.31 8.01 13.79
CA ALA A 287 -19.40 9.15 13.84
C ALA A 287 -20.12 10.46 14.16
N GLN A 288 -19.41 11.35 14.85
CA GLN A 288 -19.83 12.73 15.03
C GLN A 288 -19.58 13.53 13.74
N ASP A 289 -20.30 14.63 13.52
CA ASP A 289 -20.18 15.41 12.29
C ASP A 289 -18.77 16.00 12.10
N GLU A 290 -18.05 16.26 13.19
CA GLU A 290 -16.70 16.81 13.22
C GLU A 290 -15.60 15.77 12.95
N TYR A 291 -15.94 14.48 12.84
CA TYR A 291 -14.95 13.46 12.48
C TYR A 291 -14.56 13.60 11.00
N PRO A 292 -13.26 13.46 10.67
CA PRO A 292 -12.80 13.62 9.30
C PRO A 292 -13.12 12.40 8.44
N ARG A 293 -13.24 12.63 7.14
CA ARG A 293 -13.07 11.61 6.10
C ARG A 293 -11.59 11.53 5.75
N VAL A 294 -11.01 10.34 5.79
CA VAL A 294 -9.55 10.20 5.67
C VAL A 294 -9.21 9.23 4.55
N LEU A 295 -8.40 9.70 3.60
CA LEU A 295 -7.80 8.88 2.55
C LEU A 295 -6.48 8.30 3.06
N PHE A 296 -6.41 6.99 3.13
CA PHE A 296 -5.22 6.23 3.52
C PHE A 296 -4.59 5.57 2.29
N PHE A 297 -3.32 5.86 2.04
CA PHE A 297 -2.44 4.97 1.30
C PHE A 297 -1.72 4.12 2.33
N GLN A 298 -2.04 2.82 2.43
CA GLN A 298 -1.51 1.98 3.50
C GLN A 298 -0.92 0.66 3.02
N GLY A 299 0.04 0.14 3.80
CA GLY A 299 0.68 -1.12 3.55
C GLY A 299 0.14 -2.26 4.42
N SER A 300 0.86 -3.38 4.36
CA SER A 300 0.49 -4.63 5.05
C SER A 300 0.48 -4.54 6.58
N TYR A 301 1.04 -3.48 7.16
CA TYR A 301 0.97 -3.22 8.60
C TYR A 301 -0.46 -2.88 9.04
N VAL A 302 -1.19 -2.14 8.22
CA VAL A 302 -2.56 -1.70 8.52
C VAL A 302 -3.61 -2.60 7.84
N ASN A 303 -3.26 -3.25 6.71
CA ASN A 303 -4.16 -4.21 6.06
C ASN A 303 -4.62 -5.29 7.05
N GLY A 304 -5.93 -5.51 7.12
CA GLY A 304 -6.53 -6.43 8.09
C GLY A 304 -6.48 -5.94 9.55
N ARG A 305 -6.02 -4.72 9.83
CA ARG A 305 -5.97 -4.07 11.15
C ARG A 305 -6.66 -2.70 11.19
N ARG A 306 -7.40 -2.33 10.14
CA ARG A 306 -8.27 -1.13 10.09
C ARG A 306 -9.21 -0.93 11.28
N ARG A 307 -9.54 -2.00 12.01
CA ARG A 307 -10.34 -2.00 13.25
C ARG A 307 -9.83 -1.05 14.34
N PHE A 308 -8.56 -0.67 14.31
CA PHE A 308 -7.99 0.32 15.23
C PHE A 308 -8.27 1.78 14.83
N ILE A 309 -8.76 2.01 13.60
CA ILE A 309 -8.94 3.34 13.00
C ILE A 309 -10.42 3.61 12.67
N GLU A 310 -11.11 2.64 12.06
CA GLU A 310 -12.43 2.82 11.44
C GLU A 310 -13.53 3.42 12.34
N SER A 311 -13.44 3.24 13.67
CA SER A 311 -14.40 3.80 14.65
C SER A 311 -14.01 5.17 15.20
N ARG A 312 -12.89 5.74 14.73
CA ARG A 312 -12.34 7.04 15.19
C ARG A 312 -12.42 8.15 14.18
N ILE A 313 -12.88 7.84 12.98
CA ILE A 313 -13.07 8.78 11.89
C ILE A 313 -14.47 8.57 11.29
N LYS A 314 -14.88 9.47 10.39
CA LYS A 314 -16.21 9.45 9.77
C LYS A 314 -16.25 8.49 8.60
N GLU A 315 -15.21 8.56 7.79
CA GLU A 315 -15.04 7.73 6.60
C GLU A 315 -13.57 7.32 6.49
N TYR A 316 -13.37 6.03 6.23
CA TYR A 316 -12.06 5.40 6.04
C TYR A 316 -11.99 4.90 4.61
N ASP A 317 -11.30 5.67 3.77
CA ASP A 317 -11.05 5.33 2.37
C ASP A 317 -9.60 4.86 2.28
N SER A 318 -9.35 3.56 2.15
CA SER A 318 -7.99 3.03 2.10
C SER A 318 -7.69 2.37 0.77
N ILE A 319 -6.50 2.67 0.24
CA ILE A 319 -5.93 2.11 -0.97
C ILE A 319 -4.58 1.47 -0.60
N HIS A 320 -4.31 0.28 -1.12
CA HIS A 320 -2.99 -0.33 -0.96
C HIS A 320 -1.91 0.63 -1.48
N ASN A 321 -0.92 1.00 -0.68
CA ASN A 321 0.01 2.08 -1.01
C ASN A 321 0.95 1.82 -2.20
N TYR A 322 1.52 0.62 -2.32
CA TYR A 322 2.52 0.29 -3.34
C TYR A 322 2.01 0.61 -4.75
N GLU A 323 2.79 1.38 -5.49
CA GLU A 323 2.49 1.93 -6.82
C GLU A 323 1.24 2.84 -6.90
N ASN A 324 0.14 2.54 -6.20
CA ASN A 324 -1.10 3.32 -6.28
C ASN A 324 -0.93 4.75 -5.78
N VAL A 325 -0.09 4.99 -4.77
CA VAL A 325 0.16 6.37 -4.29
C VAL A 325 0.77 7.27 -5.38
N LEU A 326 1.36 6.70 -6.43
CA LEU A 326 1.91 7.46 -7.56
C LEU A 326 0.80 8.02 -8.48
N ASP A 327 -0.43 7.52 -8.35
CA ASP A 327 -1.65 8.04 -8.97
C ASP A 327 -2.50 8.84 -7.96
N PHE A 328 -1.83 9.64 -7.12
CA PHE A 328 -2.42 10.29 -5.95
C PHE A 328 -3.67 11.13 -6.26
N ASP A 329 -3.59 11.96 -7.31
CA ASP A 329 -4.63 12.90 -7.72
C ASP A 329 -5.92 12.19 -8.18
N TYR A 330 -5.80 11.01 -8.79
CA TYR A 330 -6.94 10.15 -9.12
C TYR A 330 -7.76 9.81 -7.87
N TYR A 331 -7.13 9.30 -6.83
CA TYR A 331 -7.83 8.92 -5.59
C TYR A 331 -8.32 10.16 -4.83
N PHE A 332 -7.51 11.22 -4.79
CA PHE A 332 -7.89 12.47 -4.15
C PHE A 332 -9.15 13.07 -4.79
N ASN A 333 -9.24 13.08 -6.13
CA ASN A 333 -10.40 13.54 -6.87
C ASN A 333 -11.67 12.74 -6.54
N ILE A 334 -11.57 11.42 -6.41
CA ILE A 334 -12.70 10.54 -6.08
C ILE A 334 -13.18 10.77 -4.64
N PHE A 335 -12.27 10.68 -3.67
CA PHE A 335 -12.65 10.64 -2.25
C PHE A 335 -12.86 12.01 -1.62
N GLN A 336 -12.28 13.08 -2.19
CA GLN A 336 -12.40 14.45 -1.64
C GLN A 336 -12.16 14.49 -0.11
N PRO A 337 -10.99 14.01 0.37
CA PRO A 337 -10.75 13.75 1.79
C PRO A 337 -10.61 15.03 2.61
N ASP A 338 -10.88 14.93 3.91
CA ASP A 338 -10.58 15.99 4.88
C ASP A 338 -9.15 15.87 5.42
N CYS A 339 -8.51 14.69 5.30
CA CYS A 339 -7.15 14.40 5.71
C CYS A 339 -6.56 13.28 4.84
N VAL A 340 -5.26 13.32 4.56
CA VAL A 340 -4.56 12.26 3.82
C VAL A 340 -3.45 11.66 4.67
N ILE A 341 -3.35 10.33 4.68
CA ILE A 341 -2.32 9.60 5.41
C ILE A 341 -1.63 8.64 4.46
N PHE A 342 -0.31 8.72 4.37
CA PHE A 342 0.52 7.76 3.66
C PHE A 342 1.33 6.94 4.65
N GLU A 343 0.89 5.70 4.90
CA GLU A 343 1.52 4.76 5.82
C GLU A 343 2.52 3.85 5.09
N THR A 344 3.68 3.61 5.72
CA THR A 344 4.68 2.65 5.24
C THR A 344 5.36 1.94 6.40
N ALA A 345 5.79 0.70 6.15
CA ALA A 345 6.74 0.02 7.01
C ALA A 345 8.17 0.30 6.51
N GLU A 346 9.12 0.38 7.44
CA GLU A 346 10.53 0.72 7.16
C GLU A 346 11.13 -0.11 6.01
N TYR A 347 10.87 -1.42 5.96
CA TYR A 347 11.44 -2.31 4.95
C TYR A 347 10.80 -2.18 3.56
N THR A 348 9.69 -1.44 3.43
CA THR A 348 8.95 -1.30 2.17
C THR A 348 9.38 -0.07 1.38
N LEU A 349 10.34 0.70 1.90
CA LEU A 349 10.83 1.91 1.26
C LEU A 349 11.98 1.57 0.31
N SER A 350 11.61 1.09 -0.89
CA SER A 350 12.57 0.79 -1.97
C SER A 350 11.90 0.82 -3.35
N ALA A 351 12.74 0.76 -4.39
CA ALA A 351 12.31 0.67 -5.79
C ALA A 351 11.50 -0.60 -6.13
N SER A 352 11.44 -1.59 -5.24
CA SER A 352 10.58 -2.77 -5.42
C SER A 352 9.11 -2.51 -5.09
N TYR A 353 8.81 -1.44 -4.38
CA TYR A 353 7.48 -1.09 -3.89
C TYR A 353 6.95 0.22 -4.46
N PHE A 354 7.86 1.13 -4.83
CA PHE A 354 7.54 2.36 -5.52
C PHE A 354 8.55 2.59 -6.64
N ASP A 355 8.10 2.45 -7.88
CA ASP A 355 8.92 2.67 -9.06
C ASP A 355 9.55 4.06 -9.07
N TYR A 356 10.88 4.09 -9.16
CA TYR A 356 11.65 5.33 -9.06
C TYR A 356 11.33 6.29 -10.21
N ALA A 357 11.25 5.79 -11.44
CA ALA A 357 11.04 6.61 -12.61
C ALA A 357 9.66 7.26 -12.60
N THR A 358 8.63 6.51 -12.23
CA THR A 358 7.26 7.01 -12.09
C THR A 358 7.18 8.04 -10.96
N MET A 359 7.81 7.76 -9.81
CA MET A 359 7.81 8.65 -8.65
C MET A 359 8.44 10.02 -8.94
N ILE A 360 9.60 10.08 -9.60
CA ILE A 360 10.28 11.35 -9.89
C ILE A 360 9.65 12.15 -11.04
N ASN A 361 8.86 11.49 -11.90
CA ASN A 361 8.13 12.13 -13.00
C ASN A 361 6.66 12.42 -12.64
N CYS A 362 6.23 12.08 -11.43
CA CYS A 362 4.90 12.43 -10.95
C CYS A 362 4.77 13.96 -10.89
N THR A 363 3.66 14.48 -11.42
CA THR A 363 3.38 15.92 -11.44
C THR A 363 1.92 16.14 -11.06
N PHE A 364 1.66 17.22 -10.32
CA PHE A 364 0.32 17.56 -9.85
C PHE A 364 -0.05 18.97 -10.26
N ASN A 365 -1.34 19.19 -10.52
CA ASN A 365 -1.86 20.53 -10.77
C ASN A 365 -1.77 21.38 -9.49
N PRO A 366 -1.28 22.62 -9.55
CA PRO A 366 -1.35 23.56 -8.43
C PRO A 366 -2.81 23.79 -8.04
N SER A 367 -3.07 24.18 -6.80
CA SER A 367 -4.44 24.55 -6.39
C SER A 367 -4.98 25.71 -7.25
N LEU A 368 -6.20 25.57 -7.77
CA LEU A 368 -6.85 26.58 -8.62
C LEU A 368 -6.87 27.99 -7.98
N ASN A 369 -6.95 28.06 -6.64
CA ASN A 369 -6.98 29.31 -5.88
C ASN A 369 -5.69 30.13 -6.01
N GLN A 370 -4.56 29.52 -6.39
CA GLN A 370 -3.33 30.27 -6.68
C GLN A 370 -3.49 31.22 -7.86
N PHE A 371 -4.49 30.97 -8.72
CA PHE A 371 -4.76 31.72 -9.93
C PHE A 371 -5.98 32.64 -9.81
N ASP A 372 -6.41 32.97 -8.60
CA ASP A 372 -7.54 33.88 -8.36
C ASP A 372 -7.34 35.27 -9.00
N SER A 373 -6.09 35.68 -9.20
CA SER A 373 -5.75 36.95 -9.84
C SER A 373 -5.82 36.94 -11.38
N TYR A 374 -5.98 35.77 -12.01
CA TYR A 374 -5.99 35.63 -13.47
C TYR A 374 -7.34 36.10 -14.03
N GLU A 375 -7.32 36.63 -15.26
CA GLU A 375 -8.53 37.10 -15.93
C GLU A 375 -9.43 35.91 -16.28
N GLU A 376 -10.71 35.98 -15.88
CA GLU A 376 -11.70 34.96 -16.24
C GLU A 376 -12.37 35.29 -17.56
N VAL A 377 -12.22 34.39 -18.53
CA VAL A 377 -12.80 34.53 -19.87
C VAL A 377 -13.81 33.42 -20.07
N GLN A 378 -15.09 33.80 -20.07
CA GLN A 378 -16.17 32.89 -20.37
C GLN A 378 -16.19 32.57 -21.88
N MET A 379 -16.12 31.28 -22.19
CA MET A 379 -16.14 30.79 -23.57
C MET A 379 -17.57 30.61 -24.07
N ASN A 380 -17.80 30.96 -25.34
CA ASN A 380 -19.13 30.87 -25.98
C ASN A 380 -19.45 29.47 -26.54
N THR A 381 -18.56 28.51 -26.34
CA THR A 381 -18.68 27.14 -26.82
C THR A 381 -18.69 26.19 -25.64
N ASP A 382 -19.60 25.22 -25.66
CA ASP A 382 -19.63 24.19 -24.63
C ASP A 382 -18.51 23.18 -24.86
N CYS A 383 -17.94 22.67 -23.76
CA CYS A 383 -17.07 21.51 -23.78
C CYS A 383 -17.93 20.25 -23.72
N ILE A 384 -17.82 19.39 -24.74
CA ILE A 384 -18.47 18.08 -24.74
C ILE A 384 -17.54 17.10 -24.02
N ILE A 385 -18.07 16.44 -22.99
CA ILE A 385 -17.33 15.45 -22.21
C ILE A 385 -18.02 14.10 -22.33
N GLY A 386 -17.27 13.10 -22.78
CA GLY A 386 -17.67 11.70 -22.76
C GLY A 386 -17.43 11.11 -21.37
N TYR A 387 -18.37 10.35 -20.84
CA TYR A 387 -18.21 9.73 -19.52
C TYR A 387 -18.77 8.30 -19.46
N GLU A 388 -18.20 7.51 -18.56
CA GLU A 388 -18.63 6.16 -18.23
C GLU A 388 -18.83 6.04 -16.72
N GLU A 389 -19.92 5.39 -16.30
CA GLU A 389 -20.26 5.17 -14.89
C GLU A 389 -20.12 3.70 -14.54
N SER A 390 -19.52 3.42 -13.38
CA SER A 390 -19.44 2.07 -12.83
C SER A 390 -19.48 2.13 -11.31
N GLY A 391 -20.62 1.75 -10.73
CA GLY A 391 -20.90 2.01 -9.32
C GLY A 391 -21.03 3.51 -9.09
N ASN A 392 -20.34 4.03 -8.07
CA ASN A 392 -20.31 5.47 -7.78
C ASN A 392 -19.26 6.22 -8.62
N ILE A 393 -18.33 5.52 -9.27
CA ILE A 393 -17.22 6.14 -9.99
C ILE A 393 -17.66 6.53 -11.41
N VAL A 394 -17.43 7.80 -11.73
CA VAL A 394 -17.53 8.35 -13.08
C VAL A 394 -16.11 8.54 -13.60
N ASN A 395 -15.80 7.94 -14.74
CA ASN A 395 -14.59 8.23 -15.50
C ASN A 395 -14.97 9.08 -16.69
N PHE A 396 -14.20 10.12 -17.01
CA PHE A 396 -14.48 10.93 -18.17
C PHE A 396 -13.24 11.23 -19.00
N SER A 397 -13.47 11.45 -20.29
CA SER A 397 -12.48 11.99 -21.20
C SER A 397 -13.09 13.02 -22.15
N SER A 398 -12.29 13.99 -22.57
CA SER A 398 -12.70 15.00 -23.55
C SER A 398 -11.60 15.22 -24.58
N GLU A 399 -12.01 15.25 -25.85
CA GLU A 399 -11.21 15.73 -26.97
C GLU A 399 -11.50 17.22 -27.13
N ASN A 400 -10.56 18.10 -26.78
CA ASN A 400 -10.68 19.53 -27.05
C ASN A 400 -9.30 20.19 -27.21
N PRO A 401 -9.17 21.25 -28.03
CA PRO A 401 -7.88 21.88 -28.26
C PRO A 401 -7.52 22.82 -27.10
N TRP A 402 -6.82 22.30 -26.08
CA TRP A 402 -6.20 23.12 -25.02
C TRP A 402 -4.79 23.54 -25.41
N SER A 403 -4.58 23.92 -26.68
CA SER A 403 -3.25 24.12 -27.28
C SER A 403 -2.39 25.23 -26.67
N SER A 404 -2.85 25.86 -25.57
CA SER A 404 -2.09 26.81 -24.75
C SER A 404 -2.31 26.65 -23.24
N ALA A 405 -3.08 25.66 -22.77
CA ALA A 405 -3.33 25.50 -21.34
C ALA A 405 -2.18 24.74 -20.67
N ASN A 406 -1.80 25.18 -19.48
CA ASN A 406 -0.83 24.54 -18.59
C ASN A 406 -1.50 23.55 -17.64
N TYR A 407 -2.69 23.91 -17.15
CA TYR A 407 -3.47 23.13 -16.19
C TYR A 407 -4.95 23.14 -16.54
N ALA A 408 -5.68 22.14 -16.06
CA ALA A 408 -7.10 22.01 -16.28
C ALA A 408 -7.81 21.50 -15.03
N TYR A 409 -9.01 22.04 -14.81
CA TYR A 409 -9.82 21.75 -13.63
C TYR A 409 -11.27 21.57 -14.02
N LEU A 410 -11.98 20.72 -13.28
CA LEU A 410 -13.43 20.67 -13.31
C LEU A 410 -13.97 21.17 -11.99
N GLN A 411 -14.80 22.21 -12.01
CA GLN A 411 -15.33 22.83 -10.80
C GLN A 411 -16.85 22.70 -10.74
N SER A 412 -17.37 22.25 -9.60
CA SER A 412 -18.80 22.29 -9.28
C SER A 412 -19.03 22.77 -7.86
N GLY A 413 -19.66 23.95 -7.71
CA GLY A 413 -19.75 24.65 -6.43
C GLY A 413 -18.36 24.91 -5.84
N ASN A 414 -18.08 24.32 -4.67
CA ASN A 414 -16.80 24.42 -3.98
C ASN A 414 -15.85 23.26 -4.28
N LEU A 415 -16.31 22.22 -4.98
CA LEU A 415 -15.49 21.06 -5.31
C LEU A 415 -14.74 21.31 -6.60
N ILE A 416 -13.45 20.97 -6.59
CA ILE A 416 -12.53 21.14 -7.71
C ILE A 416 -11.85 19.80 -7.93
N LEU A 417 -11.90 19.32 -9.16
CA LEU A 417 -11.17 18.15 -9.62
C LEU A 417 -9.98 18.61 -10.45
N ASP A 418 -8.82 18.04 -10.19
CA ASP A 418 -7.62 18.24 -11.01
C ASP A 418 -7.67 17.32 -12.21
N LEU A 419 -7.53 17.87 -13.43
CA LEU A 419 -7.61 17.09 -14.65
C LEU A 419 -6.22 16.76 -15.18
N LYS A 420 -6.06 15.53 -15.65
CA LYS A 420 -4.87 15.08 -16.36
C LYS A 420 -4.93 15.53 -17.81
N MET A 421 -3.82 16.05 -18.28
CA MET A 421 -3.63 16.52 -19.66
C MET A 421 -2.67 15.58 -20.38
N ASP A 422 -3.16 14.87 -21.40
CA ASP A 422 -2.31 14.18 -22.36
C ASP A 422 -2.00 15.13 -23.52
N PHE A 423 -0.75 15.56 -23.62
CA PHE A 423 -0.29 16.47 -24.69
C PHE A 423 0.00 15.76 -26.01
N GLU A 424 0.14 14.42 -26.01
CA GLU A 424 0.33 13.64 -27.23
C GLU A 424 -1.01 13.33 -27.89
N GLU A 425 -1.98 12.88 -27.10
CA GLU A 425 -3.34 12.56 -27.56
C GLU A 425 -4.27 13.77 -27.57
N TYR A 426 -3.89 14.88 -26.93
CA TYR A 426 -4.76 16.03 -26.69
C TYR A 426 -6.07 15.56 -26.03
N THR A 427 -5.96 14.76 -24.97
CA THR A 427 -7.06 14.23 -24.12
C THR A 427 -7.00 14.80 -22.69
N LEU A 428 -8.18 15.16 -22.14
CA LEU A 428 -8.37 15.58 -20.75
C LEU A 428 -9.11 14.46 -20.07
N SER A 429 -8.68 14.06 -18.89
CA SER A 429 -9.36 13.02 -18.14
C SER A 429 -9.30 13.25 -16.63
N ALA A 430 -10.31 12.75 -15.94
CA ALA A 430 -10.31 12.55 -14.51
C ALA A 430 -11.41 11.55 -14.12
N SER A 431 -11.40 11.19 -12.85
CA SER A 431 -12.41 10.33 -12.25
C SER A 431 -12.92 10.95 -10.96
N PHE A 432 -14.20 10.75 -10.66
CA PHE A 432 -14.82 11.30 -9.46
C PHE A 432 -15.96 10.42 -8.95
N ASP A 433 -16.36 10.65 -7.70
CA ASP A 433 -17.53 10.04 -7.10
C ASP A 433 -18.80 10.87 -7.42
N SER A 434 -19.72 10.26 -8.17
CA SER A 434 -21.02 10.84 -8.56
C SER A 434 -21.93 11.22 -7.39
N THR A 435 -21.71 10.65 -6.20
CA THR A 435 -22.46 11.01 -4.98
C THR A 435 -21.91 12.26 -4.31
N ARG A 436 -20.68 12.67 -4.64
CA ARG A 436 -20.01 13.86 -4.09
C ARG A 436 -19.99 15.03 -5.06
N PHE A 437 -19.73 14.77 -6.34
CA PHE A 437 -19.52 15.80 -7.35
C PHE A 437 -20.77 16.00 -8.23
N ASP A 438 -21.34 17.21 -8.18
CA ASP A 438 -22.48 17.59 -9.02
C ASP A 438 -22.03 17.89 -10.45
N SER A 439 -22.13 16.89 -11.33
CA SER A 439 -21.73 17.02 -12.74
C SER A 439 -22.64 17.96 -13.54
N GLU A 440 -23.92 18.11 -13.19
CA GLU A 440 -24.87 18.93 -13.98
C GLU A 440 -24.49 20.41 -14.01
N ASN A 441 -23.89 20.91 -12.93
CA ASN A 441 -23.48 22.31 -12.78
C ASN A 441 -21.98 22.53 -12.98
N ALA A 442 -21.25 21.52 -13.47
CA ALA A 442 -19.81 21.59 -13.62
C ALA A 442 -19.36 22.59 -14.70
N LYS A 443 -18.23 23.26 -14.44
CA LYS A 443 -17.50 24.11 -15.38
C LYS A 443 -16.11 23.54 -15.62
N LEU A 444 -15.70 23.48 -16.87
CA LEU A 444 -14.31 23.20 -17.23
C LEU A 444 -13.53 24.51 -17.21
N ILE A 445 -12.41 24.52 -16.50
CA ILE A 445 -11.52 25.66 -16.38
C ILE A 445 -10.16 25.26 -16.95
N LEU A 446 -9.73 25.96 -18.00
CA LEU A 446 -8.39 25.80 -18.58
C LEU A 446 -7.54 27.00 -18.20
N LEU A 447 -6.38 26.74 -17.61
CA LEU A 447 -5.45 27.77 -17.18
C LEU A 447 -4.34 27.97 -18.20
N ASP A 448 -4.12 29.22 -18.62
CA ASP A 448 -2.98 29.64 -19.43
C ASP A 448 -2.09 30.58 -18.62
N GLU A 449 -0.91 30.12 -18.22
CA GLU A 449 0.01 30.89 -17.38
C GLU A 449 0.69 32.03 -18.13
N GLU A 450 0.92 31.88 -19.44
CA GLU A 450 1.57 32.92 -20.24
C GLU A 450 0.62 34.09 -20.46
N ALA A 451 -0.65 33.80 -20.77
CA ALA A 451 -1.70 34.79 -20.93
C ALA A 451 -2.24 35.32 -19.58
N LYS A 452 -2.03 34.60 -18.48
CA LYS A 452 -2.66 34.85 -17.16
C LYS A 452 -4.19 34.83 -17.22
N GLU A 453 -4.72 33.80 -17.87
CA GLU A 453 -6.14 33.67 -18.18
C GLU A 453 -6.71 32.33 -17.64
N LYS A 454 -7.95 32.39 -17.14
CA LYS A 454 -8.82 31.24 -16.85
C LYS A 454 -9.91 31.20 -17.90
N ARG A 455 -9.82 30.26 -18.85
CA ARG A 455 -10.89 30.02 -19.84
C ARG A 455 -11.93 29.10 -19.25
N ILE A 456 -13.17 29.58 -19.15
CA ILE A 456 -14.27 28.86 -18.50
C ILE A 456 -15.25 28.38 -19.56
N TYR A 457 -15.52 27.08 -19.57
CA TYR A 457 -16.44 26.43 -20.50
C TYR A 457 -17.62 25.83 -19.74
N ASP A 458 -18.81 25.98 -20.31
CA ASP A 458 -19.97 25.20 -19.92
C ASP A 458 -19.77 23.75 -20.36
N VAL A 459 -20.11 22.79 -19.49
CA VAL A 459 -19.92 21.36 -19.78
C VAL A 459 -21.22 20.73 -20.25
N LYS A 460 -21.12 19.92 -21.32
CA LYS A 460 -22.18 19.04 -21.79
C LYS A 460 -21.72 17.60 -21.73
N TRP A 461 -22.32 16.86 -20.81
CA TRP A 461 -22.07 15.44 -20.62
C TRP A 461 -22.78 14.60 -21.68
N VAL A 462 -22.05 13.65 -22.26
CA VAL A 462 -22.56 12.67 -23.22
C VAL A 462 -22.10 11.30 -22.72
N SER A 463 -23.04 10.40 -22.48
CA SER A 463 -22.71 9.02 -22.11
C SER A 463 -21.84 8.39 -23.20
N GLY A 464 -20.67 7.88 -22.80
CA GLY A 464 -19.89 6.93 -23.60
C GLY A 464 -20.75 5.69 -23.84
N SER A 465 -20.65 5.13 -25.05
CA SER A 465 -21.41 3.94 -25.48
C SER A 465 -20.61 2.67 -25.37
#